data_AF-A0A7Y7LCN7-F1
#
_entry.id   AF-A0A7Y7LCN7-F1
#
_cell.length_a   1.000
_cell.length_b   1.000
_cell.length_c   1.000
_cell.angle_alpha   90.00
_cell.angle_beta   90.00
_cell.angle_gamma   90.00
#
_symmetry.space_group_name_H-M   'P 1'
#
loop_
_entity.id
_entity.type
_entity.pdbx_description
1 polymer ?
#
loop_
_entity_poly.entity_id
_entity_poly.type
_entity_poly.pdbx_seq_one_letter_code
_entity_poly.pdbx_strand_id
1 'polypeptide(L)'
;MKPIIIALFIVSLTYAKSFGQRSLRVRINEKEYNIDEQNLNTLFNNSFSQLISQKITTENDFSLWASTYSDWKDYALKGVFNFRVLGNRLEGVSFDGEMPLFYLGWRENHKQAKGNPNRRDNISRRCSFMNYYLHKEIVYYCTNIVLAN
;
A
#
# COMPACT_ATOMS: atom_id res chain seq x y z
N MET A 1 -27.81 -21.77 -10.24
CA MET A 1 -27.64 -21.37 -8.82
C MET A 1 -26.72 -20.16 -8.80
N LYS A 2 -27.29 -18.98 -9.07
CA LYS A 2 -27.68 -17.93 -8.11
C LYS A 2 -26.48 -17.31 -7.35
N PRO A 3 -26.22 -16.00 -7.55
CA PRO A 3 -25.08 -15.27 -6.99
C PRO A 3 -25.35 -14.94 -5.53
N ILE A 4 -24.72 -15.65 -4.60
CA ILE A 4 -24.95 -15.43 -3.16
C ILE A 4 -23.64 -15.11 -2.41
N ILE A 5 -22.47 -15.34 -2.99
CA ILE A 5 -21.20 -15.17 -2.26
C ILE A 5 -20.65 -13.73 -2.31
N ILE A 6 -21.10 -12.90 -3.26
CA ILE A 6 -20.64 -11.50 -3.36
C ILE A 6 -21.34 -10.58 -2.33
N ALA A 7 -22.49 -10.99 -1.78
CA ALA A 7 -23.29 -10.14 -0.89
C ALA A 7 -22.82 -10.15 0.59
N LEU A 8 -21.94 -11.07 1.00
CA LEU A 8 -21.53 -11.20 2.40
C LEU A 8 -20.30 -10.36 2.80
N PHE A 9 -19.68 -9.65 1.86
CA PHE A 9 -18.59 -8.70 2.17
C PHE A 9 -19.07 -7.25 2.42
N ILE A 10 -20.37 -6.96 2.24
CA ILE A 10 -20.89 -5.57 2.27
C ILE A 10 -21.56 -5.22 3.62
N VAL A 11 -21.95 -6.20 4.45
CA VAL A 11 -22.85 -5.94 5.60
C VAL A 11 -22.13 -5.77 6.95
N SER A 12 -20.80 -5.73 7.01
CA SER A 12 -20.09 -5.43 8.27
C SER A 12 -19.78 -3.93 8.48
N LEU A 13 -20.27 -3.04 7.60
CA LEU A 13 -19.91 -1.61 7.58
C LEU A 13 -20.77 -0.68 8.46
N THR A 14 -21.70 -1.21 9.25
CA THR A 14 -22.56 -0.38 10.13
C THR A 14 -22.15 -0.49 11.59
N TYR A 15 -20.99 0.08 11.91
CA TYR A 15 -20.78 0.80 13.17
C TYR A 15 -20.07 2.12 12.86
N ALA A 16 -20.86 3.09 12.40
CA ALA A 16 -20.47 4.48 12.26
C ALA A 16 -20.23 5.08 13.65
N LYS A 17 -19.01 4.93 14.17
CA LYS A 17 -18.39 6.06 14.86
C LYS A 17 -18.02 7.07 13.78
N SER A 18 -18.26 8.35 14.06
CA SER A 18 -17.68 9.47 13.30
C SER A 18 -16.15 9.39 13.39
N PHE A 19 -15.56 8.47 12.63
CA PHE A 19 -14.17 8.53 12.25
C PHE A 19 -14.16 9.53 11.09
N GLY A 20 -13.64 10.74 11.35
CA GLY A 20 -13.43 11.72 10.28
C GLY A 20 -12.78 11.04 9.08
N GLN A 21 -13.25 11.36 7.88
CA GLN A 21 -12.82 10.75 6.62
C GLN A 21 -11.29 10.66 6.57
N ARG A 22 -10.72 9.48 6.87
CA ARG A 22 -9.26 9.29 6.86
C ARG A 22 -8.86 9.12 5.40
N SER A 23 -7.91 9.92 4.96
CA SER A 23 -7.37 9.86 3.60
C SER A 23 -5.85 9.81 3.64
N LEU A 24 -5.27 9.08 2.70
CA LEU A 24 -3.84 9.10 2.47
C LEU A 24 -3.49 10.38 1.74
N ARG A 25 -2.59 11.17 2.33
CA ARG A 25 -2.02 12.37 1.71
C ARG A 25 -0.77 11.98 0.95
N VAL A 26 -0.70 12.36 -0.32
CA VAL A 26 0.51 12.19 -1.13
C VAL A 26 0.84 13.47 -1.87
N ARG A 27 2.13 13.80 -1.97
CA ARG A 27 2.64 14.92 -2.74
C ARG A 27 3.47 14.38 -3.91
N ILE A 28 3.02 14.62 -5.13
CA ILE A 28 3.68 14.13 -6.36
C ILE A 28 4.14 15.32 -7.17
N ASN A 29 5.46 15.47 -7.37
CA ASN A 29 6.04 16.63 -8.04
C ASN A 29 5.46 17.96 -7.50
N GLU A 30 5.49 18.11 -6.17
CA GLU A 30 5.00 19.29 -5.43
C GLU A 30 3.48 19.50 -5.41
N LYS A 31 2.70 18.69 -6.14
CA LYS A 31 1.24 18.73 -6.10
C LYS A 31 0.66 17.75 -5.10
N GLU A 32 -0.25 18.20 -4.26
CA GLU A 32 -0.91 17.37 -3.25
C GLU A 32 -2.16 16.66 -3.79
N TYR A 33 -2.33 15.42 -3.33
CA TYR A 33 -3.45 14.55 -3.63
C TYR A 33 -3.93 13.87 -2.34
N ASN A 34 -5.23 13.63 -2.26
CA ASN A 34 -5.85 12.88 -1.18
C ASN A 34 -6.52 11.64 -1.77
N ILE A 35 -6.25 10.49 -1.18
CA ILE A 35 -6.86 9.22 -1.58
C ILE A 35 -7.66 8.73 -0.40
N ASP A 36 -8.98 8.64 -0.55
CA ASP A 36 -9.81 8.06 0.50
C ASP A 36 -9.48 6.57 0.73
N GLU A 37 -9.88 6.07 1.89
CA GLU A 37 -9.56 4.72 2.30
C GLU A 37 -10.15 3.63 1.38
N GLN A 38 -11.30 3.87 0.75
CA GLN A 38 -11.92 2.90 -0.16
C GLN A 38 -11.08 2.75 -1.43
N ASN A 39 -10.66 3.87 -2.02
CA ASN A 39 -9.75 3.87 -3.16
C ASN A 39 -8.40 3.28 -2.78
N LEU A 40 -7.85 3.61 -1.61
CA LEU A 40 -6.59 3.04 -1.14
C LEU A 40 -6.64 1.50 -1.01
N ASN A 41 -7.74 0.95 -0.49
CA ASN A 41 -7.94 -0.49 -0.40
C ASN A 41 -8.02 -1.15 -1.80
N THR A 42 -8.58 -0.44 -2.78
CA THR A 42 -8.61 -0.90 -4.18
C THR A 42 -7.19 -0.94 -4.77
N LEU A 43 -6.39 0.11 -4.54
CA LEU A 43 -4.99 0.17 -4.98
C LEU A 43 -4.14 -0.94 -4.34
N PHE A 44 -4.41 -1.29 -3.08
CA PHE A 44 -3.76 -2.45 -2.44
C PHE A 44 -4.12 -3.77 -3.14
N ASN A 45 -5.38 -4.00 -3.49
CA ASN A 45 -5.79 -5.23 -4.19
C ASN A 45 -5.15 -5.34 -5.58
N ASN A 46 -5.04 -4.22 -6.31
CA ASN A 46 -4.32 -4.17 -7.59
C ASN A 46 -2.83 -4.48 -7.40
N SER A 47 -2.21 -3.91 -6.37
CA SER A 47 -0.81 -4.14 -6.02
C SER A 47 -0.56 -5.61 -5.67
N PHE A 48 -1.46 -6.23 -4.90
CA PHE A 48 -1.39 -7.65 -4.56
C PHE A 48 -1.53 -8.55 -5.78
N SER A 49 -2.44 -8.23 -6.70
CA SER A 49 -2.58 -8.94 -7.98
C SER A 49 -1.30 -8.87 -8.82
N GLN A 50 -0.64 -7.71 -8.82
CA GLN A 50 0.68 -7.56 -9.47
C GLN A 50 1.75 -8.42 -8.80
N LEU A 51 1.81 -8.43 -7.47
CA LEU A 51 2.73 -9.28 -6.71
C LEU A 51 2.57 -10.77 -7.05
N ILE A 52 1.33 -11.25 -7.25
CA ILE A 52 1.05 -12.61 -7.72
C ILE A 52 1.59 -12.81 -9.15
N SER A 53 1.28 -11.90 -10.07
CA SER A 53 1.72 -12.03 -11.48
C SER A 53 3.26 -12.07 -11.61
N GLN A 54 3.97 -11.39 -10.71
CA GLN A 54 5.43 -11.38 -10.63
C GLN A 54 6.02 -12.54 -9.81
N LYS A 55 5.18 -13.50 -9.37
CA LYS A 55 5.57 -14.68 -8.58
C LYS A 55 6.27 -14.34 -7.25
N ILE A 56 5.94 -13.19 -6.66
CA ILE A 56 6.48 -12.78 -5.35
C ILE A 56 5.66 -13.38 -4.20
N THR A 57 4.36 -13.55 -4.42
CA THR A 57 3.40 -14.10 -3.46
C THR A 57 2.36 -14.98 -4.17
N THR A 58 1.53 -15.66 -3.39
CA THR A 58 0.36 -16.39 -3.89
C THR A 58 -0.92 -15.89 -3.25
N GLU A 59 -2.08 -16.29 -3.77
CA GLU A 59 -3.39 -16.00 -3.17
C GLU A 59 -3.49 -16.53 -1.72
N ASN A 60 -2.84 -17.65 -1.42
CA ASN A 60 -2.84 -18.26 -0.08
C ASN A 60 -2.19 -17.36 0.98
N ASP A 61 -1.33 -16.43 0.56
CA ASP A 61 -0.65 -15.50 1.46
C ASP A 61 -1.48 -14.23 1.71
N PHE A 62 -2.65 -14.05 1.07
CA PHE A 62 -3.41 -12.80 1.11
C PHE A 62 -3.66 -12.28 2.54
N SER A 63 -4.10 -13.14 3.46
CA SER A 63 -4.38 -12.73 4.85
C SER A 63 -3.14 -12.14 5.53
N LEU A 64 -1.95 -12.66 5.21
CA LEU A 64 -0.69 -12.17 5.76
C LEU A 64 -0.33 -10.78 5.20
N TRP A 65 -0.54 -10.56 3.90
CA TRP A 65 -0.31 -9.26 3.27
C TRP A 65 -1.35 -8.22 3.67
N ALA A 66 -2.62 -8.60 3.76
CA ALA A 66 -3.71 -7.73 4.20
C ALA A 66 -3.52 -7.25 5.64
N SER A 67 -3.07 -8.13 6.55
CA SER A 67 -2.72 -7.73 7.92
C SER A 67 -1.58 -6.70 7.94
N THR A 68 -0.52 -6.91 7.15
CA THR A 68 0.59 -5.95 7.05
C THR A 68 0.17 -4.62 6.44
N TYR A 69 -0.67 -4.65 5.41
CA TYR A 69 -1.23 -3.46 4.81
C TYR A 69 -2.10 -2.67 5.80
N SER A 70 -2.91 -3.36 6.60
CA SER A 70 -3.74 -2.70 7.63
C SER A 70 -2.89 -1.92 8.61
N ASP A 71 -1.83 -2.53 9.15
CA ASP A 71 -0.93 -1.84 10.08
C ASP A 71 -0.20 -0.68 9.39
N TRP A 72 0.34 -0.92 8.19
CA TRP A 72 1.01 0.11 7.40
C TRP A 72 0.09 1.32 7.15
N LYS A 73 -1.16 1.06 6.79
CA LYS A 73 -2.18 2.08 6.50
C LYS A 73 -2.43 2.95 7.71
N ASP A 74 -2.47 2.39 8.92
CA ASP A 74 -2.72 3.16 10.14
C ASP A 74 -1.64 4.20 10.44
N TYR A 75 -0.39 3.93 10.08
CA TYR A 75 0.69 4.93 10.10
C TYR A 75 0.61 5.87 8.89
N ALA A 76 0.41 5.33 7.69
CA ALA A 76 0.39 6.10 6.45
C ALA A 76 -0.66 7.22 6.46
N LEU A 77 -1.85 6.95 7.00
CA LEU A 77 -2.95 7.92 7.12
C LEU A 77 -2.66 9.08 8.09
N LYS A 78 -1.56 9.03 8.85
CA LYS A 78 -1.14 10.10 9.79
C LYS A 78 -0.06 11.03 9.21
N GLY A 79 0.56 10.66 8.09
CA GLY A 79 1.64 11.42 7.48
C GLY A 79 1.32 11.88 6.06
N VAL A 80 2.38 12.16 5.31
CA VAL A 80 2.34 12.50 3.88
C VAL A 80 3.47 11.74 3.17
N PHE A 81 3.14 10.97 2.13
CA PHE A 81 4.17 10.45 1.23
C PHE A 81 4.54 11.50 0.19
N ASN A 82 5.84 11.70 -0.03
CA ASN A 82 6.35 12.55 -1.10
C ASN A 82 6.96 11.68 -2.19
N PHE A 83 6.53 11.90 -3.42
CA PHE A 83 6.97 11.20 -4.62
C PHE A 83 7.54 12.22 -5.61
N ARG A 84 8.72 11.94 -6.14
CA ARG A 84 9.24 12.62 -7.32
C ARG A 84 9.11 11.67 -8.50
N VAL A 85 8.46 12.12 -9.57
CA VAL A 85 8.31 11.33 -10.81
C VAL A 85 9.06 12.02 -11.92
N LEU A 86 10.13 11.38 -12.41
CA LEU A 86 10.92 11.84 -13.56
C LEU A 86 10.75 10.85 -14.72
N GLY A 87 10.08 11.28 -15.79
CA GLY A 87 9.68 10.39 -16.87
C GLY A 87 8.74 9.29 -16.37
N ASN A 88 9.15 8.03 -16.50
CA ASN A 88 8.43 6.84 -16.01
C ASN A 88 9.06 6.20 -14.77
N ARG A 89 9.85 6.97 -14.00
CA ARG A 89 10.55 6.49 -12.80
C ARG A 89 10.12 7.23 -11.55
N LEU A 90 10.03 6.48 -10.46
CA LEU A 90 9.82 7.01 -9.12
C LEU A 90 11.18 7.27 -8.46
N GLU A 91 11.37 8.49 -7.99
CA GLU A 91 12.56 8.95 -7.30
C GLU A 91 12.18 9.62 -5.97
N GLY A 92 13.16 9.71 -5.06
CA GLY A 92 13.04 10.55 -3.86
C GLY A 92 11.83 10.25 -2.97
N VAL A 93 11.39 8.98 -2.92
CA VAL A 93 10.27 8.58 -2.05
C VAL A 93 10.64 8.86 -0.60
N SER A 94 9.85 9.69 0.06
CA SER A 94 9.98 9.99 1.48
C SER A 94 8.63 10.04 2.16
N PHE A 95 8.64 9.91 3.48
CA PHE A 95 7.44 9.98 4.31
C PHE A 95 7.65 11.06 5.37
N ASP A 96 6.73 12.02 5.41
CA ASP A 96 6.68 13.08 6.40
C ASP A 96 5.65 12.71 7.47
N GLY A 97 6.14 12.19 8.60
CA GLY A 97 5.32 11.66 9.69
C GLY A 97 6.04 10.57 10.48
N GLU A 98 5.35 10.01 11.48
CA GLU A 98 5.87 8.92 12.31
C GLU A 98 5.46 7.55 11.72
N MET A 99 6.44 6.81 11.19
CA MET A 99 6.25 5.43 10.74
C MET A 99 7.48 4.59 11.10
N PRO A 100 7.31 3.41 11.73
CA PRO A 100 8.42 2.49 11.96
C PRO A 100 9.16 2.10 10.67
N LEU A 101 10.49 2.01 10.74
CA LEU A 101 11.35 1.73 9.57
C LEU A 101 10.95 0.47 8.79
N PHE A 102 10.47 -0.57 9.48
CA PHE A 102 10.05 -1.81 8.83
C PHE A 102 8.79 -1.64 7.99
N TYR A 103 7.86 -0.74 8.34
CA TYR A 103 6.71 -0.41 7.48
C TYR A 103 7.14 0.43 6.26
N LEU A 104 8.26 1.15 6.35
CA LEU A 104 8.91 1.79 5.20
C LEU A 104 9.71 0.80 4.33
N GLY A 105 9.82 -0.47 4.75
CA GLY A 105 10.56 -1.52 4.02
C GLY A 105 12.06 -1.60 4.36
N TRP A 106 12.50 -0.88 5.40
CA TRP A 106 13.88 -0.85 5.87
C TRP A 106 14.07 -1.75 7.09
N ARG A 107 15.28 -2.27 7.26
CA ARG A 107 15.69 -2.86 8.55
C ARG A 107 16.06 -1.75 9.54
N GLU A 108 16.15 -2.09 10.81
CA GLU A 108 16.57 -1.14 11.87
C GLU A 108 17.93 -0.49 11.60
N ASN A 109 18.83 -1.22 10.93
CA ASN A 109 20.14 -0.70 10.52
C ASN A 109 20.12 0.05 9.18
N HIS A 110 18.96 0.51 8.72
CA HIS A 110 18.75 1.23 7.45
C HIS A 110 19.18 0.47 6.19
N LYS A 111 19.43 -0.84 6.28
CA LYS A 111 19.69 -1.67 5.10
C LYS A 111 18.39 -2.17 4.48
N GLN A 112 18.42 -2.41 3.18
CA GLN A 112 17.31 -3.04 2.47
C GLN A 112 17.04 -4.45 3.04
N ALA A 113 15.78 -4.77 3.27
CA ALA A 113 15.39 -6.09 3.74
C ALA A 113 15.68 -7.17 2.70
N LYS A 114 16.19 -8.32 3.16
CA LYS A 114 16.43 -9.54 2.37
C LYS A 114 15.59 -10.71 2.90
N GLY A 115 15.41 -11.75 2.09
CA GLY A 115 14.69 -12.98 2.44
C GLY A 115 13.31 -13.10 1.80
N ASN A 116 12.53 -14.07 2.26
CA ASN A 116 11.17 -14.35 1.74
C ASN A 116 10.14 -13.39 2.40
N PRO A 117 9.38 -12.58 1.63
CA PRO A 117 8.34 -11.69 2.16
C PRO A 117 7.13 -12.43 2.77
N ASN A 118 6.91 -13.69 2.41
CA ASN A 118 5.75 -14.48 2.86
C ASN A 118 6.02 -15.20 4.20
N ARG A 119 7.22 -15.01 4.79
CA ARG A 119 7.45 -15.41 6.19
C ARG A 119 6.83 -14.37 7.12
N ARG A 120 6.09 -14.85 8.13
CA ARG A 120 5.31 -13.99 9.05
C ARG A 120 6.13 -12.89 9.70
N ASP A 121 7.34 -13.23 10.14
CA ASP A 121 8.31 -12.36 10.82
C ASP A 121 9.03 -11.38 9.88
N ASN A 122 8.98 -11.57 8.56
CA ASN A 122 9.70 -10.73 7.60
C ASN A 122 8.87 -9.54 7.10
N ILE A 123 8.31 -8.76 8.04
CA ILE A 123 7.45 -7.61 7.75
C ILE A 123 8.18 -6.60 6.86
N SER A 124 9.43 -6.29 7.18
CA SER A 124 10.23 -5.31 6.43
C SER A 124 10.39 -5.67 4.95
N ARG A 125 10.63 -6.95 4.61
CA ARG A 125 10.70 -7.36 3.19
C ARG A 125 9.33 -7.30 2.51
N ARG A 126 8.27 -7.68 3.22
CA ARG A 126 6.89 -7.60 2.73
C ARG A 126 6.52 -6.15 2.41
N CYS A 127 6.79 -5.24 3.32
CA CYS A 127 6.58 -3.80 3.14
C CYS A 127 7.46 -3.21 2.04
N SER A 128 8.70 -3.66 1.86
CA SER A 128 9.54 -3.21 0.74
C SER A 128 8.89 -3.50 -0.62
N PHE A 129 8.37 -4.71 -0.81
CA PHE A 129 7.63 -5.06 -2.03
C PHE A 129 6.28 -4.35 -2.11
N MET A 130 5.50 -4.35 -1.03
CA MET A 130 4.20 -3.67 -0.97
C MET A 130 4.31 -2.19 -1.32
N ASN A 131 5.26 -1.47 -0.72
CA ASN A 131 5.50 -0.05 -1.00
C ASN A 131 5.87 0.15 -2.47
N TYR A 132 6.71 -0.71 -3.05
CA TYR A 132 7.07 -0.60 -4.47
C TYR A 132 5.84 -0.68 -5.39
N TYR A 133 4.99 -1.71 -5.26
CA TYR A 133 3.81 -1.84 -6.15
C TYR A 133 2.71 -0.84 -5.80
N LEU A 134 2.47 -0.58 -4.52
CA LEU A 134 1.44 0.35 -4.07
C LEU A 134 1.76 1.79 -4.47
N HIS A 135 3.03 2.22 -4.40
CA HIS A 135 3.40 3.55 -4.87
C HIS A 135 3.21 3.69 -6.39
N LYS A 136 3.40 2.62 -7.17
CA LYS A 136 3.09 2.63 -8.60
C LYS A 136 1.60 2.82 -8.86
N GLU A 137 0.76 2.07 -8.15
CA GLU A 137 -0.70 2.22 -8.24
C GLU A 137 -1.16 3.61 -7.80
N ILE A 138 -0.57 4.17 -6.74
CA ILE A 138 -0.88 5.53 -6.28
C ILE A 138 -0.47 6.58 -7.31
N VAL A 139 0.74 6.50 -7.85
CA VAL A 139 1.21 7.46 -8.88
C VAL A 139 0.31 7.39 -10.10
N TYR A 140 -0.01 6.18 -10.57
CA TYR A 140 -0.93 6.00 -11.69
C TYR A 140 -2.31 6.58 -11.38
N TYR A 141 -2.91 6.26 -10.23
CA TYR A 141 -4.21 6.78 -9.82
C TYR A 141 -4.26 8.32 -9.77
N CYS A 142 -3.21 8.96 -9.24
CA CYS A 142 -3.17 10.42 -9.09
C CYS A 142 -2.80 11.17 -10.37
N THR A 143 -2.04 10.55 -11.28
CA THR A 143 -1.38 11.27 -12.40
C THR A 143 -1.57 10.65 -13.77
N ASN A 144 -2.09 9.42 -13.85
CA ASN A 144 -2.11 8.57 -15.05
C ASN A 144 -0.72 8.26 -15.64
N ILE A 145 0.36 8.50 -14.90
CA ILE A 145 1.72 8.13 -15.31
C ILE A 145 1.95 6.65 -14.99
N VAL A 146 2.31 5.88 -16.01
CA VAL A 146 2.70 4.47 -15.86
C VAL A 146 4.20 4.39 -15.57
N LEU A 147 4.55 3.82 -14.42
CA LEU A 147 5.94 3.63 -14.02
C LEU A 147 6.52 2.31 -14.54
N ALA A 148 7.79 2.32 -14.92
CA ALA A 148 8.52 1.13 -15.35
C ALA A 148 8.62 0.07 -14.22
N ASN A 149 8.78 -1.20 -14.61
CA ASN A 149 9.07 -2.30 -13.68
C ASN A 149 10.56 -2.33 -13.33
#